data_AF-A0A318AR75-F1
#
_entry.id   AF-A0A318AR75-F1
#
_cell.length_a   1.000
_cell.length_b   1.000
_cell.length_c   1.000
_cell.angle_alpha   90.00
_cell.angle_beta   90.00
_cell.angle_gamma   90.00
#
_symmetry.space_group_name_H-M   'P 1'
#
loop_
_entity.id
_entity.type
_entity.pdbx_description
1 polymer ?
#
loop_
_entity_poly.entity_id
_entity_poly.type
_entity_poly.pdbx_seq_one_letter_code
_entity_poly.pdbx_strand_id
1 'polypeptide(L)'
;MRKIGLGAGLTVAALMALAGCAEQKTAPPPPPLDGLLAFKDAARCQPAPDLLRLTTSVVKFEGSPLELTVLPAAPQVPEAYRSQVGEPDVEMNGDTYRATVPLTGTWRGLKVRQIAVGGWMGYGNRLWVGFDAPFEDVLREANAAGFKLGGQGRRVDTSGPPGVKVTIAVERDSADGAVLSCAIE
;
A
#
# COMPACT_ATOMS: atom_id res chain seq x y z
N MET A 1 -50.44 -3.01 -68.22
CA MET A 1 -51.70 -2.42 -67.71
C MET A 1 -51.48 -1.93 -66.29
N ARG A 2 -51.99 -0.75 -65.96
CA ARG A 2 -51.93 -0.08 -64.64
C ARG A 2 -52.44 -0.96 -63.49
N LYS A 3 -51.84 -0.82 -62.29
CA LYS A 3 -52.53 -0.29 -61.09
C LYS A 3 -51.54 0.07 -59.98
N ILE A 4 -51.78 1.26 -59.44
CA ILE A 4 -51.15 1.94 -58.30
C ILE A 4 -51.73 1.35 -57.01
N GLY A 5 -50.93 1.29 -55.94
CA GLY A 5 -51.39 1.03 -54.58
C GLY A 5 -50.48 1.71 -53.54
N LEU A 6 -50.80 2.95 -53.19
CA LEU A 6 -50.29 3.69 -52.03
C LEU A 6 -50.73 3.02 -50.71
N GLY A 7 -49.87 3.09 -49.70
CA GLY A 7 -50.20 2.91 -48.27
C GLY A 7 -48.92 3.02 -47.45
N ALA A 8 -48.47 4.22 -47.10
CA ALA A 8 -48.85 5.01 -45.92
C ALA A 8 -48.59 4.26 -44.60
N GLY A 9 -47.58 4.71 -43.86
CA GLY A 9 -47.25 4.18 -42.53
C GLY A 9 -45.95 4.73 -41.95
N LEU A 10 -45.78 6.05 -41.99
CA LEU A 10 -44.72 6.75 -41.26
C LEU A 10 -45.07 6.70 -39.76
N THR A 11 -44.24 6.05 -38.94
CA THR A 11 -44.26 6.28 -37.48
C THR A 11 -42.81 6.42 -37.00
N VAL A 12 -42.27 7.63 -37.15
CA VAL A 12 -41.00 8.00 -36.50
C VAL A 12 -41.36 8.41 -35.07
N ALA A 13 -41.28 7.44 -34.15
CA ALA A 13 -41.35 7.73 -32.73
C ALA A 13 -40.02 8.38 -32.31
N ALA A 14 -39.98 9.71 -32.35
CA ALA A 14 -38.92 10.48 -31.73
C ALA A 14 -39.04 10.36 -30.20
N LEU A 15 -38.40 9.34 -29.61
CA LEU A 15 -38.07 9.38 -28.19
C LEU A 15 -36.97 10.42 -28.00
N MET A 16 -37.38 11.66 -27.71
CA MET A 16 -36.52 12.61 -27.02
C MET A 16 -36.28 12.06 -25.61
N ALA A 17 -35.26 11.21 -25.48
CA ALA A 17 -34.68 10.90 -24.18
C ALA A 17 -34.15 12.23 -23.62
N LEU A 18 -34.88 12.76 -22.65
CA LEU A 18 -34.41 13.79 -21.74
C LEU A 18 -33.15 13.26 -21.08
N ALA A 19 -32.01 13.50 -21.71
CA ALA A 19 -30.70 13.36 -21.12
C ALA A 19 -30.61 14.44 -20.02
N GLY A 20 -31.23 14.14 -18.88
CA GLY A 20 -30.91 14.81 -17.65
C GLY A 20 -29.42 14.58 -17.43
N CYS A 21 -28.64 15.62 -17.65
CA CYS A 21 -27.29 15.72 -17.13
C CYS A 21 -27.39 15.63 -15.60
N ALA A 22 -27.53 14.42 -15.08
CA ALA A 22 -27.25 14.15 -13.69
C ALA A 22 -25.77 14.47 -13.54
N GLU A 23 -25.50 15.66 -13.02
CA GLU A 23 -24.18 16.15 -12.69
C GLU A 23 -23.54 15.08 -11.78
N GLN A 24 -22.74 14.19 -12.39
CA GLN A 24 -21.98 13.19 -11.66
C GLN A 24 -21.05 14.00 -10.77
N LYS A 25 -21.44 14.13 -9.51
CA LYS A 25 -20.63 14.72 -8.46
C LYS A 25 -19.47 13.77 -8.23
N THR A 26 -18.46 13.88 -9.08
CA THR A 26 -17.25 13.08 -9.03
C THR A 26 -16.66 13.28 -7.64
N ALA A 27 -16.55 12.19 -6.88
CA ALA A 27 -15.90 12.25 -5.59
C ALA A 27 -14.49 12.85 -5.78
N PRO A 28 -14.01 13.67 -4.83
CA PRO A 28 -12.65 14.17 -4.89
C PRO A 28 -11.68 12.98 -5.00
N PRO A 29 -10.57 13.13 -5.76
CA PRO A 29 -9.58 12.07 -5.88
C PRO A 29 -9.03 11.70 -4.50
N PRO A 30 -8.71 10.42 -4.26
CA PRO A 30 -8.13 9.98 -3.00
C PRO A 30 -6.80 10.72 -2.75
N PRO A 31 -6.48 11.05 -1.48
CA PRO A 31 -5.23 11.73 -1.16
C PRO A 31 -4.03 10.81 -1.40
N PRO A 32 -2.84 11.36 -1.71
CA PRO A 32 -1.59 10.59 -1.74
C PRO A 32 -1.32 9.90 -0.40
N LEU A 33 -0.64 8.75 -0.46
CA LEU A 33 -0.26 7.93 0.68
C LEU A 33 0.88 8.53 1.52
N ASP A 34 1.41 9.70 1.15
CA ASP A 34 2.47 10.43 1.85
C ASP A 34 2.20 10.56 3.37
N GLY A 35 0.96 10.85 3.75
CA GLY A 35 0.56 10.93 5.16
C GLY A 35 0.47 9.56 5.84
N LEU A 36 -0.14 8.58 5.17
CA LEU A 36 -0.31 7.22 5.71
C LEU A 36 1.03 6.49 5.88
N LEU A 37 1.97 6.68 4.96
CA LEU A 37 3.28 6.01 4.92
C LEU A 37 4.41 6.93 5.45
N ALA A 38 4.06 7.94 6.23
CA ALA A 38 5.02 8.86 6.81
C ALA A 38 5.88 8.19 7.89
N PHE A 39 7.11 8.69 8.03
CA PHE A 39 8.01 8.35 9.12
C PHE A 39 8.23 9.58 9.99
N LYS A 40 8.15 9.39 11.31
CA LYS A 40 8.57 10.42 12.26
C LYS A 40 10.07 10.65 12.17
N ASP A 41 10.83 9.57 12.01
CA ASP A 41 12.27 9.58 11.76
C ASP A 41 12.62 8.45 10.79
N ALA A 42 12.67 8.78 9.49
CA ALA A 42 13.07 7.86 8.43
C ALA A 42 14.50 7.36 8.63
N ALA A 43 15.37 8.15 9.27
CA ALA A 43 16.73 7.76 9.56
C ALA A 43 16.81 6.73 10.72
N ARG A 44 15.70 6.41 11.38
CA ARG A 44 15.67 5.40 12.45
C ARG A 44 14.54 4.38 12.28
N CYS A 45 13.94 4.31 11.09
CA CYS A 45 12.76 3.48 10.84
C CYS A 45 11.63 3.72 11.86
N GLN A 46 11.45 4.96 12.32
CA GLN A 46 10.38 5.29 13.26
C GLN A 46 9.15 5.71 12.47
N PRO A 47 8.11 4.86 12.38
CA PRO A 47 6.89 5.21 11.66
C PRO A 47 6.17 6.38 12.32
N ALA A 48 5.48 7.19 11.52
CA ALA A 48 4.51 8.15 12.03
C ALA A 48 3.29 7.41 12.62
N PRO A 49 2.42 8.08 13.41
CA PRO A 49 1.32 7.41 14.11
C PRO A 49 0.38 6.59 13.22
N ASP A 50 0.08 7.07 12.00
CA ASP A 50 -0.83 6.36 11.10
C ASP A 50 -0.17 5.12 10.48
N LEU A 51 1.10 5.21 10.08
CA LEU A 51 1.88 4.06 9.63
C LEU A 51 2.05 3.02 10.74
N LEU A 52 2.30 3.47 11.98
CA LEU A 52 2.41 2.58 13.13
C LEU A 52 1.10 1.85 13.38
N ARG A 53 -0.03 2.58 13.36
CA ARG A 53 -1.36 2.00 13.56
C ARG A 53 -1.72 0.98 12.49
N LEU A 54 -1.43 1.29 11.22
CA LEU A 54 -1.60 0.34 10.12
C LEU A 54 -0.77 -0.92 10.38
N THR A 55 0.53 -0.76 10.61
CA THR A 55 1.45 -1.91 10.72
C THR A 55 1.24 -2.79 11.94
N THR A 56 0.70 -2.27 13.04
CA THR A 56 0.41 -3.06 14.26
C THR A 56 -0.99 -3.67 14.30
N SER A 57 -1.88 -3.32 13.36
CA SER A 57 -3.26 -3.79 13.34
C SER A 57 -3.56 -4.87 12.30
N VAL A 58 -2.61 -5.14 11.39
CA VAL A 58 -2.83 -6.06 10.24
C VAL A 58 -2.77 -7.53 10.62
N VAL A 59 -2.27 -7.84 11.82
CA VAL A 59 -2.27 -9.19 12.38
C VAL A 59 -2.89 -9.20 13.76
N LYS A 60 -3.52 -10.32 14.11
CA LYS A 60 -3.86 -10.67 15.49
C LYS A 60 -3.20 -12.01 15.83
N PHE A 61 -2.80 -12.14 17.09
CA PHE A 61 -2.24 -13.37 17.63
C PHE A 61 -3.27 -14.01 18.55
N GLU A 62 -3.59 -15.27 18.32
CA GLU A 62 -4.55 -16.04 19.10
C GLU A 62 -3.89 -17.32 19.64
N GLY A 63 -4.36 -17.82 20.79
CA GLY A 63 -3.84 -19.04 21.41
C GLY A 63 -2.89 -18.79 22.58
N SER A 64 -2.21 -19.86 23.02
CA SER A 64 -1.23 -19.81 24.11
C SER A 64 0.17 -19.44 23.59
N PRO A 65 1.12 -19.03 24.44
CA PRO A 65 2.50 -18.78 24.01
C PRO A 65 3.20 -19.96 23.34
N LEU A 66 2.72 -21.19 23.53
CA LEU A 66 3.23 -22.42 22.92
C LEU A 66 2.46 -22.84 21.66
N GLU A 67 1.29 -22.24 21.40
CA GLU A 67 0.37 -22.58 20.31
C GLU A 67 -0.18 -21.30 19.66
N LEU A 68 0.71 -20.35 19.40
CA LEU A 68 0.33 -19.03 18.91
C LEU A 68 0.00 -19.12 17.42
N THR A 69 -1.23 -18.74 17.05
CA THR A 69 -1.68 -18.64 15.67
C THR A 69 -1.66 -17.18 15.24
N VAL A 70 -1.10 -16.90 14.06
CA VAL A 70 -1.11 -15.56 13.45
C VAL A 70 -2.21 -15.51 12.41
N LEU A 71 -3.13 -14.55 12.55
CA LEU A 71 -4.27 -14.38 11.64
C LEU A 71 -4.29 -12.95 11.08
N PRO A 72 -4.80 -12.76 9.85
CA PRO A 72 -5.06 -11.42 9.35
C PRO A 72 -6.09 -10.71 10.23
N ALA A 73 -5.92 -9.40 10.39
CA ALA A 73 -6.83 -8.53 11.15
C ALA A 73 -7.14 -7.26 10.37
N ALA A 74 -8.32 -6.68 10.60
CA ALA A 74 -8.78 -5.51 9.85
C ALA A 74 -7.81 -4.32 10.06
N PRO A 75 -7.20 -3.76 9.00
CA PRO A 75 -6.26 -2.66 9.12
C PRO A 75 -6.93 -1.42 9.72
N GLN A 76 -6.29 -0.84 10.72
CA GLN A 76 -6.71 0.42 11.31
C GLN A 76 -6.05 1.59 10.59
N VAL A 77 -6.85 2.30 9.78
CA VAL A 77 -6.38 3.45 9.00
C VAL A 77 -7.34 4.66 9.11
N PRO A 78 -6.84 5.90 8.94
CA PRO A 78 -7.69 7.08 8.87
C PRO A 78 -8.72 6.97 7.74
N GLU A 79 -9.88 7.60 7.94
CA GLU A 79 -11.01 7.52 7.01
C GLU A 79 -10.64 7.89 5.56
N ALA A 80 -9.81 8.92 5.39
CA ALA A 80 -9.35 9.40 4.09
C ALA A 80 -8.56 8.36 3.27
N TYR A 81 -8.04 7.30 3.91
CA TYR A 81 -7.25 6.25 3.26
C TYR A 81 -7.98 4.91 3.13
N ARG A 82 -9.17 4.73 3.71
CA ARG A 82 -9.84 3.42 3.77
C ARG A 82 -10.05 2.79 2.39
N SER A 83 -10.41 3.57 1.38
CA SER A 83 -10.61 3.06 0.01
C SER A 83 -9.30 2.70 -0.72
N GLN A 84 -8.14 3.04 -0.15
CA GLN A 84 -6.82 2.79 -0.72
C GLN A 84 -6.13 1.58 -0.07
N VAL A 85 -6.75 0.96 0.94
CA VAL A 85 -6.16 -0.09 1.76
C VAL A 85 -6.99 -1.36 1.59
N GLY A 86 -6.38 -2.41 1.05
CA GLY A 86 -7.00 -3.70 0.81
C GLY A 86 -7.07 -4.58 2.06
N GLU A 87 -7.61 -5.79 1.89
CA GLU A 87 -7.63 -6.81 2.93
C GLU A 87 -6.22 -7.39 3.12
N PRO A 88 -5.77 -7.59 4.38
CA PRO A 88 -4.48 -8.23 4.65
C PRO A 88 -4.53 -9.72 4.39
N ASP A 89 -3.43 -10.23 3.86
CA ASP A 89 -3.11 -11.65 3.80
C ASP A 89 -1.94 -11.96 4.74
N VAL A 90 -1.92 -13.18 5.30
CA VAL A 90 -0.86 -13.63 6.22
C VAL A 90 -0.31 -14.96 5.78
N GLU A 91 0.99 -14.99 5.54
CA GLU A 91 1.76 -16.19 5.23
C GLU A 91 2.61 -16.59 6.44
N MET A 92 2.63 -17.89 6.74
CA MET A 92 3.46 -18.49 7.78
C MET A 92 4.57 -19.35 7.15
N ASN A 93 5.77 -19.25 7.69
CA ASN A 93 6.90 -20.11 7.34
C ASN A 93 7.67 -20.49 8.62
N GLY A 94 7.36 -21.67 9.16
CA GLY A 94 7.82 -22.06 10.50
C GLY A 94 7.38 -21.03 11.54
N ASP A 95 8.34 -20.53 12.32
CA ASP A 95 8.11 -19.52 13.36
C ASP A 95 8.16 -18.08 12.82
N THR A 96 8.24 -17.90 11.50
CA THR A 96 8.17 -16.57 10.87
C THR A 96 6.81 -16.33 10.24
N TYR A 97 6.39 -15.07 10.28
CA TYR A 97 5.18 -14.62 9.59
C TYR A 97 5.48 -13.44 8.68
N ARG A 98 4.66 -13.29 7.65
CA ARG A 98 4.59 -12.11 6.80
C ARG A 98 3.14 -11.75 6.56
N ALA A 99 2.73 -10.56 6.99
CA ALA A 99 1.44 -9.99 6.67
C ALA A 99 1.60 -8.95 5.57
N THR A 100 0.79 -9.04 4.52
CA THR A 100 0.84 -8.14 3.35
C THR A 100 -0.50 -7.46 3.18
N VAL A 101 -0.50 -6.13 3.00
CA VAL A 101 -1.69 -5.33 2.73
C VAL A 101 -1.54 -4.68 1.36
N PRO A 102 -2.42 -4.99 0.40
CA PRO A 102 -2.47 -4.28 -0.87
C PRO A 102 -2.78 -2.80 -0.64
N LEU A 103 -2.07 -1.92 -1.35
CA LEU A 103 -2.31 -0.49 -1.32
C LEU A 103 -2.58 0.02 -2.75
N THR A 104 -3.47 1.00 -2.87
CA THR A 104 -3.73 1.68 -4.14
C THR A 104 -3.54 3.17 -3.96
N GLY A 105 -2.48 3.73 -4.54
CA GLY A 105 -2.18 5.15 -4.45
C GLY A 105 -0.73 5.44 -4.79
N THR A 106 -0.29 6.65 -4.48
CA THR A 106 1.10 7.07 -4.67
C THR A 106 1.71 7.55 -3.37
N TRP A 107 2.99 7.33 -3.20
CA TRP A 107 3.82 7.93 -2.15
C TRP A 107 4.89 8.74 -2.83
N ARG A 108 4.91 10.05 -2.59
CA ARG A 108 5.83 10.97 -3.29
C ARG A 108 5.78 10.86 -4.81
N GLY A 109 4.58 10.57 -5.35
CA GLY A 109 4.36 10.36 -6.79
C GLY A 109 4.70 8.96 -7.30
N LEU A 110 5.31 8.08 -6.50
CA LEU A 110 5.60 6.69 -6.88
C LEU A 110 4.41 5.79 -6.57
N LYS A 111 4.01 4.94 -7.52
CA LYS A 111 2.90 4.01 -7.33
C LYS A 111 3.26 2.95 -6.29
N VAL A 112 2.46 2.87 -5.22
CA VAL A 112 2.62 1.87 -4.17
C VAL A 112 1.72 0.68 -4.49
N ARG A 113 2.27 -0.52 -4.35
CA ARG A 113 1.53 -1.77 -4.56
C ARG A 113 1.08 -2.39 -3.24
N GLN A 114 1.94 -2.36 -2.23
CA GLN A 114 1.66 -2.99 -0.94
C GLN A 114 2.56 -2.47 0.17
N ILE A 115 2.10 -2.69 1.40
CA ILE A 115 2.92 -2.68 2.60
C ILE A 115 2.96 -4.10 3.15
N ALA A 116 4.09 -4.52 3.71
CA ALA A 116 4.19 -5.78 4.41
C ALA A 116 4.89 -5.60 5.75
N VAL A 117 4.50 -6.41 6.73
CA VAL A 117 5.17 -6.52 8.01
C VAL A 117 5.47 -7.98 8.29
N GLY A 118 6.48 -8.25 9.10
CA GLY A 118 6.85 -9.62 9.40
C GLY A 118 8.00 -9.71 10.35
N GLY A 119 8.23 -10.91 10.85
CA GLY A 119 9.19 -11.16 11.89
C GLY A 119 9.10 -12.58 12.41
N TRP A 120 9.85 -12.82 13.48
CA TRP A 120 9.74 -14.04 14.26
C TRP A 120 8.57 -13.90 15.23
N MET A 121 7.89 -15.01 15.53
CA MET A 121 6.82 -14.99 16.52
C MET A 121 7.37 -14.50 17.87
N GLY A 122 6.85 -13.37 18.36
CA GLY A 122 7.30 -12.72 19.59
C GLY A 122 8.52 -11.79 19.48
N TYR A 123 9.20 -11.72 18.33
CA TYR A 123 10.41 -10.90 18.16
C TYR A 123 10.59 -10.32 16.74
N GLY A 124 11.02 -9.06 16.69
CA GLY A 124 11.44 -8.39 15.46
C GLY A 124 10.28 -7.89 14.61
N ASN A 125 10.35 -6.61 14.24
CA ASN A 125 9.40 -6.00 13.31
C ASN A 125 10.17 -5.53 12.09
N ARG A 126 9.99 -6.22 10.98
CA ARG A 126 10.40 -5.76 9.66
C ARG A 126 9.21 -5.14 8.97
N LEU A 127 9.45 -4.04 8.29
CA LEU A 127 8.50 -3.30 7.48
C LEU A 127 9.03 -3.24 6.05
N TRP A 128 8.17 -3.49 5.08
CA TRP A 128 8.44 -3.35 3.66
C TRP A 128 7.36 -2.51 2.99
N VAL A 129 7.75 -1.62 2.07
CA VAL A 129 6.85 -0.90 1.17
C VAL A 129 7.27 -1.25 -0.25
N GLY A 130 6.37 -1.90 -0.99
CA GLY A 130 6.60 -2.32 -2.38
C GLY A 130 6.03 -1.30 -3.36
N PHE A 131 6.83 -0.97 -4.38
CA PHE A 131 6.50 0.03 -5.39
C PHE A 131 6.49 -0.58 -6.79
N ASP A 132 5.56 -0.12 -7.62
CA ASP A 132 5.59 -0.30 -9.07
C ASP A 132 6.45 0.82 -9.69
N ALA A 133 7.70 0.93 -9.24
CA ALA A 133 8.65 1.96 -9.67
C ALA A 133 10.09 1.41 -9.67
N PRO A 134 10.96 1.89 -10.57
CA PRO A 134 12.36 1.47 -10.62
C PRO A 134 13.12 1.78 -9.33
N PHE A 135 14.14 0.98 -9.05
CA PHE A 135 15.05 1.13 -7.90
C PHE A 135 15.60 2.55 -7.76
N GLU A 136 16.04 3.15 -8.87
CA GLU A 136 16.68 4.46 -8.88
C GLU A 136 15.72 5.57 -8.42
N ASP A 137 14.44 5.45 -8.78
CA ASP A 137 13.40 6.39 -8.38
C ASP A 137 13.03 6.21 -6.90
N VAL A 138 12.84 4.96 -6.45
CA VAL A 138 12.55 4.68 -5.03
C VAL A 138 13.71 5.12 -4.13
N LEU A 139 14.96 4.85 -4.53
CA LEU A 139 16.14 5.29 -3.78
C LEU A 139 16.22 6.82 -3.68
N ARG A 140 15.96 7.53 -4.77
CA ARG A 140 15.93 9.01 -4.79
C ARG A 140 14.88 9.54 -3.81
N GLU A 141 13.65 9.07 -3.90
CA GLU A 141 12.55 9.56 -3.06
C GLU A 141 12.69 9.15 -1.58
N ALA A 142 13.23 7.95 -1.31
CA ALA A 142 13.62 7.54 0.04
C ALA A 142 14.67 8.48 0.62
N ASN A 143 15.71 8.83 -0.15
CA ASN A 143 16.72 9.77 0.33
C ASN A 143 16.15 11.18 0.53
N ALA A 144 15.28 11.64 -0.37
CA ALA A 144 14.56 12.90 -0.19
C ALA A 144 13.62 12.87 1.03
N ALA A 145 13.19 11.70 1.50
CA ALA A 145 12.38 11.52 2.71
C ALA A 145 13.23 11.36 3.99
N GLY A 146 14.56 11.36 3.88
CA GLY A 146 15.48 11.34 5.02
C GLY A 146 16.04 9.97 5.40
N PHE A 147 15.90 8.94 4.55
CA PHE A 147 16.42 7.59 4.84
C PHE A 147 17.96 7.49 4.79
N LYS A 148 18.67 8.42 4.13
CA LYS A 148 20.14 8.54 4.09
C LYS A 148 20.89 7.30 3.58
N LEU A 149 20.35 6.64 2.57
CA LEU A 149 20.91 5.47 1.90
C LEU A 149 22.07 5.84 0.97
N GLY A 150 23.10 5.00 0.94
CA GLY A 150 24.19 5.11 -0.03
C GLY A 150 23.76 4.68 -1.44
N GLY A 151 24.67 4.76 -2.42
CA GLY A 151 24.37 4.42 -3.82
C GLY A 151 23.94 2.97 -4.07
N GLN A 152 24.30 2.05 -3.17
CA GLN A 152 23.83 0.66 -3.19
C GLN A 152 22.42 0.47 -2.61
N GLY A 153 21.76 1.56 -2.21
CA GLY A 153 20.41 1.52 -1.65
C GLY A 153 20.31 0.97 -0.23
N ARG A 154 21.43 0.70 0.45
CA ARG A 154 21.44 0.08 1.78
C ARG A 154 22.23 0.90 2.80
N ARG A 155 21.81 0.85 4.06
CA ARG A 155 22.66 1.20 5.20
C ARG A 155 22.32 0.39 6.45
N VAL A 156 23.26 0.38 7.37
CA VAL A 156 23.12 -0.20 8.70
C VAL A 156 23.49 0.87 9.73
N ASP A 157 22.64 1.06 10.73
CA ASP A 157 22.84 1.98 11.85
C ASP A 157 22.98 1.17 13.14
N THR A 158 24.12 1.34 13.81
CA THR A 158 24.45 0.70 15.08
C THR A 158 24.66 1.73 16.19
N SER A 159 24.21 2.99 15.99
CA SER A 159 24.34 4.08 16.97
C SER A 159 23.30 4.02 18.10
N GLY A 160 22.37 3.05 18.04
CA GLY A 160 21.34 2.82 19.05
C GLY A 160 21.85 2.15 20.33
N PRO A 161 20.93 1.64 21.17
CA PRO A 161 21.28 0.85 22.35
C PRO A 161 22.18 -0.34 21.99
N PRO A 162 23.05 -0.81 22.92
CA PRO A 162 23.86 -2.00 22.70
C PRO A 162 23.02 -3.20 22.28
N GLY A 163 23.43 -3.86 21.20
CA GLY A 163 22.73 -5.02 20.64
C GLY A 163 21.60 -4.68 19.66
N VAL A 164 21.25 -3.41 19.47
CA VAL A 164 20.22 -3.00 18.50
C VAL A 164 20.86 -2.51 17.20
N LYS A 165 20.38 -3.04 16.08
CA LYS A 165 20.80 -2.67 14.73
C LYS A 165 19.57 -2.30 13.89
N VAL A 166 19.63 -1.14 13.24
CA VAL A 166 18.62 -0.73 12.26
C VAL A 166 19.19 -0.92 10.86
N THR A 167 18.57 -1.77 10.06
CA THR A 167 18.88 -1.94 8.64
C THR A 167 17.81 -1.26 7.81
N ILE A 168 18.21 -0.38 6.89
CA ILE A 168 17.32 0.19 5.88
C ILE A 168 17.87 -0.18 4.52
N ALA A 169 17.01 -0.64 3.63
CA ALA A 169 17.39 -0.92 2.26
C ALA A 169 16.28 -0.58 1.27
N VAL A 170 16.65 -0.09 0.09
CA VAL A 170 15.88 -0.19 -1.13
C VAL A 170 16.49 -1.34 -1.92
N GLU A 171 15.67 -2.29 -2.34
CA GLU A 171 16.10 -3.48 -3.09
C GLU A 171 15.28 -3.61 -4.37
N ARG A 172 15.87 -4.17 -5.43
CA ARG A 172 15.14 -4.48 -6.67
C ARG A 172 14.16 -5.60 -6.39
N ASP A 173 12.95 -5.46 -6.90
CA ASP A 173 11.95 -6.50 -6.87
C ASP A 173 11.95 -7.28 -8.19
N SER A 174 11.60 -8.56 -8.10
CA SER A 174 11.44 -9.48 -9.23
C SER A 174 10.42 -9.04 -10.29
N ALA A 175 9.49 -8.14 -9.93
CA ALA A 175 8.45 -7.60 -10.81
C ALA A 175 8.83 -6.26 -11.47
N ASP A 176 10.12 -6.02 -11.72
CA ASP A 176 10.68 -4.75 -12.23
C ASP A 176 10.43 -3.52 -11.34
N GLY A 177 9.97 -3.74 -10.11
CA GLY A 177 9.75 -2.72 -9.10
C GLY A 177 10.91 -2.60 -8.11
N ALA A 178 10.63 -1.97 -6.97
CA ALA A 178 11.55 -1.91 -5.85
C ALA A 178 10.83 -1.93 -4.51
N VAL A 179 11.56 -2.33 -3.47
CA VAL A 179 11.05 -2.43 -2.10
C VAL A 179 11.90 -1.59 -1.18
N LEU A 180 11.29 -0.64 -0.48
CA LEU A 180 11.89 0.02 0.68
C LEU A 180 11.63 -0.83 1.92
N SER A 181 12.67 -1.11 2.70
CA SER A 181 12.59 -1.95 3.88
C SER A 181 13.24 -1.29 5.09
N CYS A 182 12.68 -1.62 6.25
CA CYS A 182 13.12 -1.21 7.57
C CYS A 182 13.12 -2.45 8.47
N ALA A 183 14.28 -2.79 9.02
CA ALA A 183 14.44 -3.91 9.96
C ALA A 183 15.14 -3.44 11.23
N ILE A 184 14.54 -3.71 12.38
CA ILE A 184 15.12 -3.48 13.70
C ILE A 184 15.44 -4.85 14.28
N GLU A 185 16.72 -5.11 14.50
CA GLU A 185 17.30 -6.39 14.96
C GLU A 185 18.01 -6.18 16.29
#